data_AF-A0A2N4WTT3-F1
#
_entry.id   AF-A0A2N4WTT3-F1
#
_cell.length_a   1.000
_cell.length_b   1.000
_cell.length_c   1.000
_cell.angle_alpha   90.00
_cell.angle_beta   90.00
_cell.angle_gamma   90.00
#
_symmetry.space_group_name_H-M   'P 1'
#
loop_
_entity.id
_entity.type
_entity.pdbx_description
1 polymer ?
#
loop_
_entity_poly.entity_id
_entity_poly.type
_entity_poly.pdbx_seq_one_letter_code
_entity_poly.pdbx_strand_id
1 'polypeptide(L)' 'MKLAVRLFLLAIAVPTIFLVHFYGMFLVAALLPSYEAAFDWPILGFAILSFITTTTLAIAFIFRDQKQ' A
#
# COMPACT_ATOMS: atom_id res chain seq x y z
N MET A 1 0.66 16.52 -17.62
CA MET A 1 -0.18 16.71 -16.40
C MET A 1 0.45 17.80 -15.54
N LYS A 2 -0.31 18.77 -15.03
CA LYS A 2 0.26 19.82 -14.15
C LYS A 2 0.80 19.19 -12.86
N LEU A 3 1.93 19.67 -12.34
CA LEU A 3 2.57 19.18 -11.11
C LEU A 3 1.59 19.13 -9.93
N ALA A 4 0.74 20.16 -9.79
CA ALA A 4 -0.30 20.21 -8.76
C ALA A 4 -1.27 19.02 -8.81
N VAL A 5 -1.65 18.55 -10.01
CA VAL A 5 -2.57 17.41 -10.16
C VAL A 5 -1.87 16.12 -9.74
N ARG A 6 -0.57 15.96 -10.04
CA ARG A 6 0.21 14.79 -9.62
C ARG A 6 0.34 14.70 -8.11
N LEU A 7 0.63 15.84 -7.46
CA LEU A 7 0.70 15.93 -6.01
C LEU A 7 -0.66 15.65 -5.36
N PHE A 8 -1.75 16.16 -5.95
CA PHE A 8 -3.11 15.85 -5.50
C PHE A 8 -3.44 14.35 -5.60
N LEU A 9 -3.14 13.71 -6.75
CA LEU A 9 -3.33 12.27 -6.92
C LEU A 9 -2.49 11.47 -5.94
N LEU A 10 -1.24 11.88 -5.68
CA LEU A 10 -0.38 11.21 -4.71
C LEU A 10 -0.93 11.33 -3.29
N ALA A 11 -1.42 12.51 -2.92
CA ALA A 11 -2.01 12.78 -1.60
C ALA A 11 -3.26 11.93 -1.33
N ILE A 12 -3.98 11.49 -2.37
CA ILE A 12 -5.12 10.57 -2.23
C ILE A 12 -4.68 9.11 -2.34
N ALA A 13 -3.77 8.80 -3.26
CA ALA A 13 -3.34 7.44 -3.54
C ALA A 13 -2.62 6.82 -2.33
N VAL A 14 -1.69 7.52 -1.69
CA VAL A 14 -0.90 6.95 -0.59
C VAL A 14 -1.77 6.57 0.62
N PRO A 15 -2.68 7.44 1.13
CA PRO A 15 -3.60 7.06 2.19
C PRO A 15 -4.56 5.94 1.79
N THR A 16 -5.04 5.94 0.55
CA THR A 16 -5.94 4.88 0.05
C THR A 16 -5.24 3.54 0.03
N ILE A 17 -4.01 3.49 -0.50
CA ILE A 17 -3.17 2.29 -0.50
C ILE A 17 -2.92 1.82 0.93
N PHE A 18 -2.58 2.74 1.84
CA PHE A 18 -2.40 2.42 3.26
C PHE A 18 -3.65 1.78 3.88
N LEU A 19 -4.84 2.38 3.67
CA LEU A 19 -6.10 1.86 4.18
C LEU A 19 -6.39 0.44 3.65
N VAL A 20 -6.19 0.19 2.35
CA VAL A 20 -6.38 -1.13 1.76
C VAL A 20 -5.47 -2.17 2.41
N HIS A 21 -4.19 -1.86 2.62
CA HIS A 21 -3.25 -2.78 3.26
C HIS A 21 -3.57 -2.98 4.74
N PHE A 22 -3.91 -1.91 5.45
CA PHE A 22 -4.33 -1.96 6.84
C PHE A 22 -5.55 -2.86 7.02
N TYR A 23 -6.65 -2.60 6.32
CA TYR A 23 -7.85 -3.44 6.40
C TYR A 23 -7.63 -4.86 5.87
N GLY A 24 -6.78 -5.03 4.85
CA GLY A 24 -6.35 -6.33 4.37
C GLY A 24 -5.68 -7.18 5.46
N MET A 25 -4.81 -6.58 6.28
CA MET A 25 -4.21 -7.26 7.44
C MET A 25 -5.27 -7.69 8.47
N PHE A 26 -6.22 -6.81 8.81
CA PHE A 26 -7.30 -7.17 9.75
C PHE A 26 -8.18 -8.28 9.20
N LEU A 27 -8.47 -8.25 7.89
CA LEU A 27 -9.23 -9.32 7.23
C LEU A 27 -8.48 -10.65 7.30
N VAL A 28 -7.18 -10.67 6.96
CA VAL A 28 -6.35 -11.87 7.04
C VAL A 28 -6.24 -12.40 8.47
N ALA A 29 -6.00 -11.51 9.44
CA ALA A 29 -5.95 -11.86 10.87
C ALA A 29 -7.30 -12.40 11.39
N ALA A 30 -8.43 -11.86 10.93
CA ALA A 30 -9.76 -12.35 11.29
C ALA A 30 -10.09 -13.72 10.65
N LEU A 31 -9.50 -14.03 9.49
CA LEU A 31 -9.69 -15.30 8.77
C LEU A 31 -8.76 -16.43 9.23
N LEU A 32 -7.72 -16.11 10.01
CA LEU A 32 -6.79 -17.07 10.60
C LEU A 32 -7.06 -17.19 12.12
N PRO A 33 -8.02 -18.04 12.54
CA PRO A 33 -8.33 -18.21 13.96
C PRO A 33 -7.16 -18.86 14.71
N SER A 34 -6.48 -18.05 15.52
CA SER A 34 -5.62 -18.36 16.69
C SER A 34 -5.11 -19.80 16.85
N TYR A 35 -3.86 -20.05 16.42
CA TYR A 35 -2.91 -20.98 17.08
C TYR A 35 -1.43 -20.61 16.85
N GLU A 36 -1.12 -19.63 15.99
CA GLU A 36 0.24 -19.32 15.56
C GLU A 36 0.47 -17.81 15.61
N ALA A 37 0.71 -17.26 16.79
CA ALA A 37 1.29 -15.91 16.93
C ALA A 37 2.63 -15.77 16.14
N ALA A 38 3.23 -16.89 15.75
CA ALA A 38 4.38 -16.95 14.85
C ALA A 38 4.07 -16.50 13.41
N PHE A 39 2.83 -16.61 12.91
CA PHE A 39 2.47 -16.16 11.56
C PHE A 39 2.14 -14.67 11.47
N ASP A 40 1.87 -14.00 12.59
CA ASP A 40 1.59 -12.56 12.62
C ASP A 40 2.76 -11.72 12.08
N TRP A 41 4.00 -12.16 12.38
CA TRP A 41 5.22 -11.47 11.94
C TRP A 41 5.47 -11.58 10.42
N PRO A 42 5.40 -12.77 9.79
CA PRO A 42 5.43 -12.90 8.33
C PRO A 42 4.30 -12.11 7.64
N ILE A 43 3.07 -12.18 8.13
CA ILE A 43 1.91 -11.48 7.53
C ILE A 43 2.14 -9.98 7.57
N LEU A 44 2.59 -9.44 8.70
CA LEU A 44 2.97 -8.03 8.84
C LEU A 44 4.11 -7.67 7.86
N GLY A 45 5.13 -8.51 7.75
CA GLY A 45 6.23 -8.33 6.80
C GLY A 45 5.76 -8.25 5.34
N PHE A 46 4.89 -9.19 4.91
CA PHE A 46 4.31 -9.19 3.57
C PHE A 46 3.41 -7.98 3.33
N ALA A 47 2.63 -7.56 4.32
CA ALA A 47 1.78 -6.38 4.22
C ALA A 47 2.60 -5.09 4.06
N ILE A 48 3.69 -4.94 4.82
CA ILE A 48 4.62 -3.81 4.68
C ILE A 48 5.29 -3.82 3.31
N LEU A 49 5.81 -4.97 2.86
CA LEU A 49 6.42 -5.10 1.54
C LEU A 49 5.44 -4.75 0.42
N SER A 50 4.23 -5.31 0.48
CA SER A 50 3.15 -5.02 -0.47
C SER A 50 2.80 -3.53 -0.49
N PHE A 51 2.70 -2.90 0.69
CA PHE A 51 2.43 -1.46 0.81
C PHE A 51 3.52 -0.61 0.15
N ILE A 52 4.80 -0.93 0.40
CA ILE A 52 5.93 -0.23 -0.20
C ILE A 52 5.92 -0.40 -1.73
N THR A 53 5.75 -1.63 -2.22
CA THR A 53 5.75 -1.93 -3.65
C THR A 53 4.62 -1.22 -4.38
N THR A 54 3.39 -1.30 -3.86
CA THR A 54 2.21 -0.67 -4.48
C THR A 54 2.30 0.87 -4.44
N THR A 55 2.79 1.44 -3.34
CA THR A 55 3.04 2.89 -3.23
C THR A 55 4.11 3.36 -4.21
N THR A 56 5.22 2.61 -4.33
CA THR A 56 6.31 2.93 -5.26
C THR A 56 5.82 2.89 -6.71
N LEU A 57 5.04 1.87 -7.08
CA LEU A 57 4.41 1.77 -8.39
C LEU A 57 3.47 2.95 -8.64
N ALA A 58 2.61 3.30 -7.69
CA ALA A 58 1.69 4.43 -7.82
C ALA A 58 2.43 5.75 -8.06
N ILE A 59 3.52 6.00 -7.33
CA ILE A 59 4.40 7.16 -7.56
C ILE A 59 4.99 7.10 -8.97
N ALA A 60 5.58 5.97 -9.36
CA ALA A 60 6.18 5.81 -10.68
C ALA A 60 5.18 6.08 -11.81
N PHE A 61 3.94 5.59 -11.69
CA PHE A 61 2.87 5.85 -12.66
C PHE A 61 2.48 7.33 -12.71
N ILE A 62 2.26 7.99 -11.57
CA ILE A 62 1.86 9.39 -11.50
C ILE A 62 2.93 10.32 -12.11
N PHE A 63 4.21 9.97 -11.96
CA PHE A 63 5.34 10.78 -12.41
C PHE A 63 5.99 10.30 -13.72
N ARG A 64 5.49 9.21 -14.34
CA ARG A 64 6.04 8.59 -15.55
C ARG A 64 6.31 9.58 -16.69
N ASP A 65 5.42 10.55 -16.88
CA ASP A 65 5.50 11.50 -18.00
C ASP A 65 6.23 12.82 -17.61
N GLN A 66 7.35 12.78 -16.88
CA GLN A 66 8.21 13.98 -16.70
C GLN A 66 9.25 14.18 -17.81
N LYS A 67 9.40 13.23 -18.72
CA LYS A 67 10.49 13.22 -19.71
C LYS A 67 10.08 13.55 -21.16
N GLN A 68 8.83 13.95 -21.40
CA GLN A 68 8.38 14.42 -22.72
C GLN A 68 8.12 15.92 -22.70
#